data_AF-A0A947K638-F1
#
_entry.id   AF-A0A947K638-F1
#
_cell.length_a   1.000
_cell.length_b   1.000
_cell.length_c   1.000
_cell.angle_alpha   90.00
_cell.angle_beta   90.00
_cell.angle_gamma   90.00
#
_symmetry.space_group_name_H-M   'P 1'
#
loop_
_entity.id
_entity.type
_entity.pdbx_description
1 polymer ?
#
loop_
_entity_poly.entity_id
_entity_poly.type
_entity_poly.pdbx_seq_one_letter_code
_entity_poly.pdbx_strand_id
1 'polypeptide(L)'
;MSNNPTIDEVMVSEIKRDIAERYFGFRKLIEEDKLTLEEKIRHYSYILEKRISFDLLRIYVLLRDESIIKEFLDLIGLHQELFYDPYLVQSANIPRRVLACQHFRGFFRSSRFQNYIFDCYENLTFHTELYLRKITELETEQGIITEEIKQFYHNNDLSVIMQFLKSMGDPQLSGAMQGGVEIGIAEGLDQKLNITPPPSIEQTLTIIPPLKSLATIKKPFKRLIKRAYAIQPSEILQVFSEKETWCDRTDPENQRI
;
A
#
# COMPACT_ATOMS: atom_id res chain seq x y z
N MET A 1 25.71 24.67 -52.64
CA MET A 1 25.95 25.88 -51.83
C MET A 1 25.51 25.56 -50.42
N SER A 2 26.43 25.67 -49.45
CA SER A 2 26.17 25.43 -48.03
C SER A 2 25.25 26.53 -47.52
N ASN A 3 23.98 26.21 -47.26
CA ASN A 3 23.09 27.08 -46.48
C ASN A 3 23.61 27.04 -45.05
N ASN A 4 24.48 27.98 -44.70
CA ASN A 4 24.82 28.20 -43.31
C ASN A 4 23.55 28.72 -42.62
N PRO A 5 23.13 28.10 -41.51
CA PRO A 5 21.93 28.53 -40.80
C PRO A 5 22.09 29.99 -40.37
N THR A 6 21.03 30.77 -40.56
CA THR A 6 21.00 32.16 -40.09
C THR A 6 21.12 32.19 -38.56
N ILE A 7 21.62 33.31 -38.00
CA ILE A 7 21.76 33.47 -36.53
C ILE A 7 20.41 33.22 -35.83
N ASP A 8 19.31 33.62 -36.47
CA ASP A 8 17.96 33.40 -35.99
C ASP A 8 17.58 31.90 -35.97
N GLU A 9 17.98 31.12 -36.98
CA GLU A 9 17.78 29.66 -36.99
C GLU A 9 18.55 28.96 -35.87
N VAL A 10 19.80 29.38 -35.62
CA VAL A 10 20.62 28.84 -34.51
C VAL A 10 19.98 29.20 -33.17
N MET A 11 19.57 30.46 -32.97
CA MET A 11 18.95 30.93 -31.74
C MET A 11 17.61 30.22 -31.47
N VAL A 12 16.77 30.03 -32.50
CA VAL A 12 15.52 29.27 -32.41
C VAL A 12 15.80 27.82 -32.02
N SER A 13 16.82 27.18 -32.62
CA SER A 13 17.15 25.79 -32.30
C SER A 13 17.62 25.60 -30.85
N GLU A 14 18.40 26.55 -30.32
CA GLU A 14 18.87 26.55 -28.93
C GLU A 14 17.71 26.76 -27.96
N ILE A 15 16.80 27.71 -28.23
CA ILE A 15 15.61 27.93 -27.40
C ILE A 15 14.70 26.69 -27.39
N LYS A 16 14.50 26.03 -28.54
CA LYS A 16 13.74 24.78 -28.63
C LYS A 16 14.36 23.67 -27.78
N ARG A 17 15.69 23.55 -27.83
CA ARG A 17 16.44 22.55 -27.06
C ARG A 17 16.31 22.82 -25.55
N ASP A 18 16.51 24.05 -25.11
CA ASP A 18 16.39 24.45 -23.70
C ASP A 18 14.99 24.19 -23.14
N ILE A 19 13.95 24.50 -23.91
CA ILE A 19 12.55 24.23 -23.50
C ILE A 19 12.31 22.72 -23.38
N ALA A 20 12.77 21.93 -24.36
CA ALA A 20 12.62 20.48 -24.35
C ALA A 20 13.38 19.85 -23.16
N GLU A 21 14.63 20.25 -22.94
CA GLU A 21 15.46 19.73 -21.84
C GLU A 21 14.84 20.00 -20.47
N ARG A 22 14.30 21.21 -20.25
CA ARG A 22 13.58 21.53 -19.00
C ARG A 22 12.32 20.70 -18.85
N TYR A 23 11.48 20.67 -19.90
CA TYR A 23 10.21 19.95 -19.85
C TYR A 23 10.41 18.44 -19.59
N PHE A 24 11.26 17.78 -20.39
CA PHE A 24 11.52 16.35 -20.23
C PHE A 24 12.32 16.04 -18.96
N GLY A 25 13.18 16.94 -18.51
CA GLY A 25 13.89 16.83 -17.23
C GLY A 25 12.94 16.82 -16.04
N PHE A 26 12.04 17.80 -15.94
CA PHE A 26 11.05 17.85 -14.86
C PHE A 26 10.05 16.70 -14.93
N ARG A 27 9.59 16.35 -16.13
CA ARG A 27 8.72 15.20 -16.32
C ARG A 27 9.35 13.92 -15.82
N LYS A 28 10.63 13.69 -16.14
CA LYS A 28 11.36 12.51 -15.70
C LYS A 28 11.42 12.42 -14.17
N LEU A 29 11.69 13.54 -13.48
CA LEU A 29 11.68 13.58 -12.01
C LEU A 29 10.32 13.17 -11.44
N ILE A 30 9.24 13.77 -11.96
CA ILE A 30 7.87 13.45 -11.51
C ILE A 30 7.53 11.97 -11.76
N GLU A 31 7.94 11.41 -12.91
CA GLU A 31 7.72 9.99 -13.22
C GLU A 31 8.53 9.06 -12.28
N GLU A 32 9.77 9.42 -11.94
CA GLU A 32 10.59 8.69 -10.97
C GLU A 32 10.00 8.73 -9.55
N ASP A 33 9.47 9.88 -9.13
CA ASP A 33 8.80 10.04 -7.83
C ASP A 33 7.50 9.23 -7.76
N LYS A 34 6.71 9.21 -8.84
CA LYS A 34 5.52 8.34 -8.94
C LYS A 34 5.88 6.86 -8.83
N LEU A 35 6.93 6.42 -9.53
CA LEU A 35 7.37 5.02 -9.47
C LEU A 35 7.85 4.66 -8.06
N THR A 36 8.58 5.56 -7.40
CA THR A 36 9.01 5.39 -6.01
C THR A 36 7.82 5.28 -5.06
N LEU A 37 6.79 6.12 -5.24
CA LEU A 37 5.55 6.04 -4.47
C LEU A 37 4.84 4.70 -4.67
N GLU A 38 4.70 4.23 -5.91
CA GLU A 38 4.09 2.94 -6.23
C GLU A 38 4.83 1.76 -5.59
N GLU A 39 6.17 1.78 -5.60
CA GLU A 39 6.99 0.77 -4.93
C GLU A 39 6.78 0.76 -3.42
N LYS A 40 6.73 1.94 -2.78
CA LYS A 40 6.45 2.06 -1.34
C LYS A 40 5.05 1.57 -0.99
N ILE A 41 4.03 1.93 -1.77
CA ILE A 41 2.64 1.43 -1.61
C ILE A 41 2.65 -0.10 -1.62
N ARG A 42 3.29 -0.71 -2.62
CA ARG A 42 3.34 -2.16 -2.75
C ARG A 42 4.08 -2.83 -1.59
N HIS A 43 5.20 -2.24 -1.16
CA HIS A 43 6.00 -2.74 -0.04
C HIS A 43 5.21 -2.71 1.28
N TYR A 44 4.56 -1.58 1.57
CA TYR A 44 3.80 -1.41 2.81
C TYR A 44 2.51 -2.22 2.83
N SER A 45 1.80 -2.33 1.70
CA SER A 45 0.65 -3.23 1.58
C SER A 45 1.08 -4.65 1.93
N TYR A 46 2.12 -5.18 1.28
CA TYR A 46 2.49 -6.58 1.46
C TYR A 46 2.94 -6.93 2.88
N ILE A 47 3.79 -6.10 3.51
CA ILE A 47 4.37 -6.44 4.81
C ILE A 47 3.37 -6.22 5.94
N LEU A 48 2.68 -5.08 5.95
CA LEU A 48 1.83 -4.69 7.08
C LEU A 48 0.49 -5.41 7.03
N GLU A 49 -0.11 -5.58 5.85
CA GLU A 49 -1.34 -6.37 5.67
C GLU A 49 -1.12 -7.82 6.11
N LYS A 50 0.03 -8.40 5.77
CA LYS A 50 0.38 -9.75 6.24
C LYS A 50 0.46 -9.82 7.76
N ARG A 51 1.20 -8.91 8.40
CA ARG A 51 1.36 -8.90 9.87
C ARG A 51 0.00 -8.77 10.57
N ILE A 52 -0.82 -7.80 10.15
CA ILE A 52 -2.17 -7.58 10.68
C ILE A 52 -3.06 -8.80 10.46
N SER A 53 -3.06 -9.37 9.24
CA SER A 53 -3.86 -10.54 8.89
C SER A 53 -3.47 -11.76 9.72
N PHE A 54 -2.18 -11.98 9.96
CA PHE A 54 -1.70 -13.11 10.76
C PHE A 54 -2.12 -13.01 12.24
N ASP A 55 -2.06 -11.82 12.82
CA ASP A 55 -2.48 -11.63 14.21
C ASP A 55 -3.99 -11.77 14.37
N LEU A 56 -4.78 -11.22 13.42
CA LEU A 56 -6.22 -11.47 13.36
C LEU A 56 -6.54 -12.95 13.21
N LEU A 57 -5.84 -13.64 12.31
CA LEU A 57 -6.03 -15.07 12.06
C LEU A 57 -5.75 -15.91 13.32
N ARG A 58 -4.67 -15.61 14.06
CA ARG A 58 -4.38 -16.26 15.35
C ARG A 58 -5.50 -16.05 16.34
N ILE A 59 -5.99 -14.82 16.47
CA ILE A 59 -7.11 -14.51 17.36
C ILE A 59 -8.35 -15.28 16.93
N TYR A 60 -8.71 -15.31 15.65
CA TYR A 60 -9.88 -16.04 15.16
C TYR A 60 -9.78 -17.54 15.40
N VAL A 61 -8.63 -18.15 15.13
CA VAL A 61 -8.39 -19.57 15.42
C VAL A 61 -8.56 -19.87 16.91
N LEU A 62 -8.10 -18.95 17.78
CA LEU A 62 -8.19 -19.12 19.22
C LEU A 62 -9.55 -18.79 19.80
N LEU A 63 -10.31 -17.89 19.18
CA LEU A 63 -11.71 -17.62 19.55
C LEU A 63 -12.65 -18.73 19.04
N ARG A 64 -12.34 -19.30 17.87
CA ARG A 64 -12.95 -20.47 17.20
C ARG A 64 -14.41 -20.30 16.79
N ASP A 65 -15.25 -19.83 17.69
CA ASP A 65 -16.68 -19.70 17.48
C ASP A 65 -17.04 -18.35 16.84
N GLU A 66 -17.88 -18.40 15.80
CA GLU A 66 -18.27 -17.23 15.02
C GLU A 66 -18.96 -16.15 15.86
N SER A 67 -19.77 -16.54 16.85
CA SER A 67 -20.44 -15.58 17.73
C SER A 67 -19.44 -14.85 18.63
N ILE A 68 -18.42 -15.56 19.13
CA ILE A 68 -17.35 -14.96 19.94
C ILE A 68 -16.48 -14.03 19.08
N ILE A 69 -16.18 -14.43 17.84
CA ILE A 69 -15.41 -13.62 16.89
C ILE A 69 -16.16 -12.33 16.57
N LYS A 70 -17.47 -12.40 16.30
CA LYS A 70 -18.30 -11.23 16.04
C LYS A 70 -18.32 -10.27 17.24
N GLU A 71 -18.52 -10.79 18.46
CA GLU A 71 -18.46 -9.97 19.68
C GLU A 71 -17.07 -9.33 19.89
N PHE A 72 -16.00 -10.02 19.48
CA PHE A 72 -14.65 -9.45 19.51
C PHE A 72 -14.48 -8.32 18.50
N LEU A 73 -14.95 -8.49 17.27
CA LEU A 73 -14.88 -7.49 16.22
C LEU A 73 -15.65 -6.21 16.59
N ASP A 74 -16.87 -6.36 17.10
CA ASP A 74 -17.67 -5.26 17.63
C ASP A 74 -16.96 -4.56 18.80
N LEU A 75 -16.31 -5.34 19.67
CA LEU A 75 -15.56 -4.81 20.81
C LEU A 75 -14.42 -3.89 20.37
N ILE A 76 -13.67 -4.29 19.33
CA ILE A 76 -12.50 -3.57 18.84
C ILE A 76 -12.84 -2.49 17.79
N GLY A 77 -14.06 -2.52 17.25
CA GLY A 77 -14.55 -1.56 16.26
C GLY A 77 -14.20 -1.93 14.81
N LEU A 78 -14.07 -3.23 14.51
CA LEU A 78 -13.85 -3.72 13.14
C LEU A 78 -15.12 -4.35 12.58
N HIS A 79 -15.36 -4.17 11.28
CA HIS A 79 -16.46 -4.82 10.58
C HIS A 79 -16.04 -6.22 10.07
N GLN A 80 -16.94 -7.20 10.19
CA GLN A 80 -16.69 -8.62 9.92
C GLN A 80 -16.30 -8.93 8.47
N GLU A 81 -16.79 -8.13 7.51
CA GLU A 81 -16.61 -8.36 6.08
C GLU A 81 -15.18 -8.15 5.57
N LEU A 82 -14.35 -7.42 6.31
CA LEU A 82 -13.01 -7.05 5.82
C LEU A 82 -11.96 -8.14 6.04
N PHE A 83 -12.17 -9.07 7.00
CA PHE A 83 -11.08 -9.95 7.45
C PHE A 83 -11.48 -11.37 7.88
N TYR A 84 -12.77 -11.73 7.95
CA TYR A 84 -13.19 -13.07 8.40
C TYR A 84 -13.53 -13.99 7.22
N ASP A 85 -12.78 -15.08 7.09
CA ASP A 85 -13.11 -16.20 6.20
C ASP A 85 -13.50 -17.44 7.05
N PRO A 86 -14.74 -17.96 6.93
CA PRO A 86 -15.18 -19.17 7.63
C PRO A 86 -14.26 -20.39 7.42
N TYR A 87 -13.54 -20.47 6.30
CA TYR A 87 -12.59 -21.55 6.00
C TYR A 87 -11.41 -21.60 6.98
N LEU A 88 -11.08 -20.48 7.62
CA LEU A 88 -9.99 -20.38 8.60
C LEU A 88 -10.21 -21.26 9.84
N VAL A 89 -11.48 -21.46 10.22
CA VAL A 89 -11.87 -22.29 11.38
C VAL A 89 -12.06 -23.76 10.98
N GLN A 90 -12.35 -24.03 9.70
CA GLN A 90 -12.67 -25.36 9.19
C GLN A 90 -11.42 -26.16 8.77
N SER A 91 -10.32 -25.48 8.42
CA SER A 91 -9.09 -26.13 7.98
C SER A 91 -8.29 -26.75 9.14
N ALA A 92 -7.91 -28.02 9.00
CA ALA A 92 -7.06 -28.71 9.99
C ALA A 92 -5.61 -28.18 10.03
N ASN A 93 -5.12 -27.60 8.94
CA ASN A 93 -3.71 -27.19 8.80
C ASN A 93 -3.45 -25.74 9.20
N ILE A 94 -4.46 -24.87 9.11
CA ILE A 94 -4.33 -23.44 9.43
C ILE A 94 -3.93 -23.24 10.90
N PRO A 95 -4.59 -23.85 11.91
CA PRO A 95 -4.22 -23.69 13.30
C PRO A 95 -2.77 -24.11 13.61
N ARG A 96 -2.29 -25.19 12.98
CA ARG A 96 -0.92 -25.67 13.17
C ARG A 96 0.11 -24.65 12.67
N ARG A 97 -0.13 -24.07 11.50
CA ARG A 97 0.79 -23.09 10.88
C ARG A 97 0.83 -21.79 11.65
N VAL A 98 -0.33 -21.26 12.05
CA VAL A 98 -0.39 -19.93 12.69
C VAL A 98 0.11 -19.94 14.14
N LEU A 99 0.06 -21.11 14.79
CA LEU A 99 0.58 -21.34 16.14
C LEU A 99 1.99 -21.92 16.16
N ALA A 100 2.66 -22.11 15.01
CA ALA A 100 4.04 -22.58 14.95
C ALA A 100 5.04 -21.48 15.33
N CYS A 101 6.22 -21.87 15.83
CA CYS A 101 7.31 -20.96 16.21
C CYS A 101 6.93 -19.87 17.24
N GLN A 102 5.96 -20.13 18.12
CA GLN A 102 5.47 -19.19 19.12
C GLN A 102 6.08 -19.44 20.50
N HIS A 103 6.17 -18.37 21.30
CA HIS A 103 6.52 -18.42 22.71
C HIS A 103 5.33 -17.98 23.57
N PHE A 104 5.02 -18.73 24.63
CA PHE A 104 3.85 -18.53 25.46
C PHE A 104 4.21 -18.13 26.89
N ARG A 105 3.69 -16.99 27.33
CA ARG A 105 3.91 -16.45 28.68
C ARG A 105 2.89 -17.00 29.68
N GLY A 106 3.35 -17.48 30.83
CA GLY A 106 2.50 -17.87 31.96
C GLY A 106 2.81 -19.26 32.51
N PHE A 107 2.33 -19.52 33.73
CA PHE A 107 2.60 -20.78 34.43
C PHE A 107 1.62 -21.90 34.05
N PHE A 108 0.32 -21.58 33.99
CA PHE A 108 -0.71 -22.54 33.67
C PHE A 108 -1.08 -22.50 32.18
N ARG A 109 -1.54 -23.64 31.64
CA ARG A 109 -2.04 -23.75 30.26
C ARG A 109 -3.09 -22.68 29.93
N SER A 110 -4.07 -22.46 30.83
CA SER A 110 -5.10 -21.42 30.65
C SER A 110 -4.53 -20.01 30.67
N SER A 111 -3.52 -19.75 31.50
CA SER A 111 -2.82 -18.46 31.51
C SER A 111 -2.03 -18.24 30.22
N ARG A 112 -1.34 -19.26 29.70
CA ARG A 112 -0.60 -19.20 28.43
C ARG A 112 -1.52 -18.90 27.25
N PHE A 113 -2.64 -19.61 27.15
CA PHE A 113 -3.67 -19.35 26.14
C PHE A 113 -4.17 -17.90 26.19
N GLN A 114 -4.57 -17.43 27.39
CA GLN A 114 -5.11 -16.09 27.56
C GLN A 114 -4.07 -15.00 27.27
N ASN A 115 -2.85 -15.16 27.76
CA ASN A 115 -1.78 -14.20 27.55
C ASN A 115 -1.40 -14.14 26.08
N TYR A 116 -1.30 -15.29 25.40
CA TYR A 116 -0.97 -15.31 23.97
C TYR A 116 -2.00 -14.56 23.12
N ILE A 117 -3.30 -14.67 23.41
CA ILE A 117 -4.33 -13.87 22.72
C ILE A 117 -4.16 -12.38 22.98
N PHE A 118 -3.80 -11.98 24.20
CA PHE A 118 -3.49 -10.58 24.49
C PHE A 118 -2.25 -10.11 23.74
N ASP A 119 -1.21 -10.93 23.66
CA ASP A 119 0.03 -10.64 22.93
C ASP A 119 -0.26 -10.44 21.44
N CYS A 120 -1.07 -11.33 20.83
CA CYS A 120 -1.55 -11.17 19.45
C CYS A 120 -2.34 -9.86 19.27
N TYR A 121 -3.18 -9.49 20.24
CA TYR A 121 -3.96 -8.25 20.15
C TYR A 121 -3.11 -6.99 20.30
N GLU A 122 -2.11 -7.01 21.18
CA GLU A 122 -1.13 -5.92 21.31
C GLU A 122 -0.32 -5.75 20.02
N ASN A 123 0.16 -6.86 19.43
CA ASN A 123 0.85 -6.83 18.14
C ASN A 123 -0.05 -6.32 17.01
N LEU A 124 -1.30 -6.78 16.96
CA LEU A 124 -2.28 -6.30 15.99
C LEU A 124 -2.50 -4.79 16.11
N THR A 125 -2.66 -4.28 17.33
CA THR A 125 -2.83 -2.84 17.59
C THR A 125 -1.60 -2.07 17.14
N PHE A 126 -0.40 -2.53 17.51
CA PHE A 126 0.87 -1.93 17.12
C PHE A 126 1.06 -1.88 15.58
N HIS A 127 0.79 -2.99 14.89
CA HIS A 127 0.93 -3.08 13.44
C HIS A 127 -0.12 -2.24 12.72
N THR A 128 -1.34 -2.15 13.25
CA THR A 128 -2.39 -1.26 12.71
C THR A 128 -2.00 0.20 12.86
N GLU A 129 -1.46 0.61 14.01
CA GLU A 129 -0.96 1.98 14.22
C GLU A 129 0.23 2.31 13.32
N LEU A 130 1.12 1.33 13.07
CA LEU A 130 2.22 1.50 12.13
C LEU A 130 1.71 1.64 10.70
N TYR A 131 0.73 0.83 10.31
CA TYR A 131 0.07 0.89 9.01
C TYR A 131 -0.60 2.24 8.75
N LEU A 132 -1.37 2.73 9.71
CA LEU A 132 -2.00 4.05 9.61
C LEU A 132 -0.99 5.18 9.46
N ARG A 133 0.12 5.13 10.22
CA ARG A 133 1.22 6.09 10.06
C ARG A 133 1.83 6.04 8.66
N LYS A 134 2.03 4.86 8.10
CA LYS A 134 2.55 4.68 6.74
C LYS A 134 1.57 5.17 5.68
N ILE A 135 0.27 4.98 5.86
CA ILE A 135 -0.74 5.59 4.97
C ILE A 135 -0.60 7.12 4.98
N THR A 136 -0.52 7.75 6.15
CA THR A 136 -0.38 9.21 6.23
C THR A 136 0.92 9.73 5.59
N GLU A 137 2.02 8.98 5.71
CA GLU A 137 3.27 9.28 4.99
C GLU A 137 3.06 9.22 3.47
N LEU A 138 2.42 8.16 2.96
CA LEU A 138 2.12 8.00 1.54
C LEU A 138 1.17 9.07 0.99
N GLU A 139 0.15 9.47 1.77
CA GLU A 139 -0.77 10.55 1.41
C GLU A 139 -0.04 11.88 1.30
N THR A 140 0.94 12.13 2.18
CA THR A 140 1.78 13.32 2.13
C THR A 140 2.65 13.33 0.87
N GLU A 141 3.33 12.22 0.56
CA GLU A 141 4.13 12.06 -0.66
C GLU A 141 3.27 12.23 -1.92
N GLN A 142 2.08 11.63 -1.95
CA GLN A 142 1.11 11.81 -3.02
C GLN A 142 0.71 13.28 -3.21
N GLY A 143 0.46 13.99 -2.11
CA GLY A 143 0.11 15.41 -2.11
C GLY A 143 1.22 16.27 -2.72
N ILE A 144 2.49 15.98 -2.39
CA ILE A 144 3.66 16.66 -2.95
C ILE A 144 3.72 16.46 -4.46
N ILE A 145 3.69 15.21 -4.95
CA ILE A 145 3.72 14.90 -6.38
C ILE A 145 2.57 15.57 -7.13
N THR A 146 1.37 15.58 -6.53
CA THR A 146 0.19 16.21 -7.13
C THR A 146 0.39 17.72 -7.28
N GLU A 147 1.00 18.37 -6.29
CA GLU A 147 1.30 19.80 -6.34
C GLU A 147 2.43 20.11 -7.33
N GLU A 148 3.47 19.27 -7.40
CA GLU A 148 4.54 19.38 -8.39
C GLU A 148 4.00 19.26 -9.81
N ILE A 149 3.06 18.35 -10.07
CA ILE A 149 2.38 18.25 -11.36
C ILE A 149 1.63 19.54 -11.69
N LYS A 150 0.90 20.14 -10.74
CA LYS A 150 0.22 21.43 -10.98
C LYS A 150 1.21 22.54 -11.29
N GLN A 151 2.30 22.64 -10.53
CA GLN A 151 3.34 23.63 -10.76
C GLN A 151 4.04 23.41 -12.10
N PHE A 152 4.26 22.15 -12.48
CA PHE A 152 4.79 21.79 -13.79
C PHE A 152 3.93 22.33 -14.92
N TYR A 153 2.61 22.14 -14.86
CA TYR A 153 1.68 22.67 -15.85
C TYR A 153 1.55 24.20 -15.81
N HIS A 154 1.66 24.83 -14.64
CA HIS A 154 1.65 26.28 -14.52
C HIS A 154 2.90 26.92 -15.14
N ASN A 155 4.07 26.34 -14.88
CA ASN A 155 5.35 26.86 -15.35
C ASN A 155 5.66 26.47 -16.80
N ASN A 156 5.07 25.37 -17.27
CA ASN A 156 5.19 24.87 -18.63
C ASN A 156 3.80 24.81 -19.25
N ASP A 157 3.21 25.97 -19.54
CA ASP A 157 1.97 26.03 -20.30
C ASP A 157 2.24 25.46 -21.69
N LEU A 158 1.93 24.16 -21.83
CA LEU A 158 2.13 23.38 -23.04
C LEU A 158 1.42 24.02 -24.22
N SER A 159 0.31 24.71 -24.00
CA SER A 159 -0.43 25.42 -25.05
C SER A 159 0.41 26.58 -25.59
N VAL A 160 1.02 27.35 -24.70
CA VAL A 160 1.92 28.47 -25.06
C VAL A 160 3.21 27.97 -25.68
N ILE A 161 3.82 26.91 -25.13
CA ILE A 161 5.02 26.29 -25.70
C ILE A 161 4.73 25.72 -27.10
N MET A 162 3.64 24.97 -27.27
CA MET A 162 3.26 24.40 -28.56
C MET A 162 2.87 25.47 -29.58
N GLN A 163 2.20 26.54 -29.15
CA GLN A 163 1.89 27.69 -30.01
C GLN A 163 3.15 28.45 -30.41
N PHE A 164 4.11 28.62 -29.49
CA PHE A 164 5.41 29.23 -29.75
C PHE A 164 6.26 28.38 -30.71
N LEU A 165 6.34 27.07 -30.48
CA LEU A 165 7.01 26.11 -31.36
C LEU A 165 6.40 26.09 -32.77
N LYS A 166 5.06 26.16 -32.87
CA LYS A 166 4.34 26.29 -34.14
C LYS A 166 4.61 27.64 -34.82
N SER A 167 4.66 28.74 -34.07
CA SER A 167 4.95 30.08 -34.63
C SER A 167 6.40 30.25 -35.10
N MET A 168 7.34 29.47 -34.56
CA MET A 168 8.73 29.40 -35.03
C MET A 168 8.93 28.39 -36.18
N GLY A 169 7.86 27.71 -36.62
CA GLY A 169 7.87 26.94 -37.86
C GLY A 169 7.54 27.88 -39.01
N ASP A 170 8.49 28.12 -39.91
CA ASP A 170 8.29 28.97 -41.09
C ASP A 170 7.22 28.33 -42.02
N PRO A 171 6.10 29.02 -42.32
CA PRO A 171 5.10 28.51 -43.25
C PRO A 171 5.64 28.31 -44.66
N GLN A 172 6.73 29.00 -45.06
CA GLN A 172 7.31 28.89 -46.40
C GLN A 172 8.28 27.72 -46.57
N LEU A 173 8.79 27.12 -45.48
CA LEU A 173 9.60 25.89 -45.51
C LEU A 173 8.77 24.60 -45.34
N SER A 174 7.44 24.71 -45.17
CA SER A 174 6.54 23.56 -45.02
C SER A 174 6.31 22.74 -46.30
N GLY A 175 6.88 23.15 -47.44
CA GLY A 175 6.71 22.47 -48.73
C GLY A 175 7.37 21.10 -48.88
N ALA A 176 8.24 20.67 -47.94
CA ALA A 176 8.97 19.40 -48.04
C ALA A 176 8.72 18.42 -46.88
N MET A 177 7.91 18.79 -45.89
CA MET A 177 7.38 17.86 -44.89
C MET A 177 5.85 17.86 -44.96
N GLN A 178 5.32 17.51 -46.13
CA GLN A 178 3.93 17.11 -46.30
C GLN A 178 3.74 15.69 -45.74
N GLY A 179 4.04 15.52 -44.46
CA GLY A 179 3.40 14.53 -43.61
C GLY A 179 2.46 15.35 -42.74
N GLY A 180 1.23 15.57 -43.22
CA GLY A 180 0.23 16.28 -42.46
C GLY A 180 0.20 15.71 -41.04
N VAL A 181 0.44 16.56 -40.05
CA VAL A 181 0.06 16.22 -38.69
C VAL A 181 -1.46 16.19 -38.72
N GLU A 182 -2.01 15.03 -39.08
CA GLU A 182 -3.42 14.72 -38.93
C GLU A 182 -3.80 15.15 -37.53
N ILE A 183 -4.94 15.81 -37.41
CA ILE A 183 -5.44 16.39 -36.16
C ILE A 183 -5.45 15.32 -35.03
N GLY A 184 -5.59 14.03 -35.37
CA GLY A 184 -5.48 12.90 -34.45
C GLY A 184 -4.06 12.55 -33.94
N ILE A 185 -2.97 12.94 -34.62
CA ILE A 185 -1.60 12.79 -34.12
C ILE A 185 -1.29 13.87 -33.08
N ALA A 186 -1.80 15.09 -33.26
CA ALA A 186 -1.65 16.18 -32.28
C ALA A 186 -2.41 15.88 -30.98
N GLU A 187 -3.64 15.38 -31.06
CA GLU A 187 -4.42 14.94 -29.89
C GLU A 187 -3.77 13.74 -29.18
N GLY A 188 -3.22 12.79 -29.94
CA GLY A 188 -2.46 11.65 -29.37
C GLY A 188 -1.12 12.06 -28.75
N LEU A 189 -0.50 13.15 -29.23
CA LEU A 189 0.73 13.69 -28.65
C LEU A 189 0.44 14.42 -27.34
N ASP A 190 -0.61 15.26 -27.29
CA ASP A 190 -1.04 15.95 -26.07
C ASP A 190 -1.42 14.96 -24.96
N GLN A 191 -2.09 13.86 -25.30
CA GLN A 191 -2.36 12.78 -24.34
C GLN A 191 -1.09 12.09 -23.83
N LYS A 192 -0.11 11.85 -24.69
CA LYS A 192 1.19 11.27 -24.30
C LYS A 192 2.04 12.25 -23.49
N LEU A 193 1.88 13.54 -23.72
CA LEU A 193 2.60 14.60 -23.04
C LEU A 193 2.02 14.89 -21.64
N ASN A 194 0.77 14.52 -21.38
CA ASN A 194 0.18 14.72 -20.07
C ASN A 194 0.70 13.75 -19.00
N ILE A 195 1.04 14.30 -17.84
CA ILE A 195 1.36 13.56 -16.63
C ILE A 195 0.07 13.46 -15.80
N THR A 196 -0.43 12.24 -15.64
CA THR A 196 -1.59 11.99 -14.79
C THR A 196 -1.16 12.00 -13.31
N PRO A 197 -1.95 12.63 -12.42
CA PRO A 197 -1.70 12.52 -10.98
C PRO A 197 -1.88 11.07 -10.52
N PRO A 198 -1.14 10.61 -9.50
CA PRO A 198 -1.33 9.29 -8.92
C PRO A 198 -2.75 9.15 -8.31
N PRO A 199 -3.37 7.94 -8.37
CA PRO A 199 -4.68 7.68 -7.76
C PRO A 199 -4.61 7.82 -6.23
N SER A 200 -5.72 8.15 -5.57
CA SER A 200 -5.72 8.34 -4.11
C SER A 200 -5.25 7.07 -3.37
N ILE A 201 -4.53 7.25 -2.27
CA ILE A 201 -4.11 6.12 -1.43
C ILE A 201 -5.31 5.27 -1.00
N GLU A 202 -6.44 5.90 -0.69
CA GLU A 202 -7.71 5.24 -0.32
C GLU A 202 -8.28 4.32 -1.43
N GLN A 203 -8.00 4.61 -2.70
CA GLN A 203 -8.42 3.76 -3.83
C GLN A 203 -7.50 2.55 -4.02
N THR A 204 -6.30 2.60 -3.45
CA THR A 204 -5.26 1.59 -3.67
C THR A 204 -5.07 0.68 -2.45
N LEU A 205 -5.31 1.20 -1.24
CA LEU A 205 -5.10 0.50 0.02
C LEU A 205 -6.39 0.41 0.84
N THR A 206 -6.56 -0.71 1.54
CA THR A 206 -7.70 -0.92 2.45
C THR A 206 -7.46 -0.15 3.76
N ILE A 207 -8.27 0.87 4.03
CA ILE A 207 -8.17 1.65 5.27
C ILE A 207 -8.75 0.85 6.43
N ILE A 208 -7.93 0.57 7.43
CA ILE A 208 -8.33 -0.09 8.67
C ILE A 208 -8.51 0.99 9.75
N PRO A 209 -9.66 1.06 10.43
CA PRO A 209 -9.84 2.06 11.48
C PRO A 209 -8.90 1.80 12.67
N PRO A 210 -8.55 2.83 13.44
CA PRO A 210 -7.70 2.66 14.63
C PRO A 210 -8.38 1.76 15.66
N LEU A 211 -7.63 0.78 16.15
CA LEU A 211 -8.14 -0.19 17.13
C LEU A 211 -8.13 0.39 18.55
N LYS A 212 -9.09 -0.03 19.36
CA LYS A 212 -9.12 0.35 20.79
C LYS A 212 -7.96 -0.30 21.54
N SER A 213 -7.27 0.44 22.40
CA SER A 213 -6.16 -0.12 23.18
C SER A 213 -6.60 -1.28 24.08
N LEU A 214 -5.69 -2.24 24.34
CA LEU A 214 -5.98 -3.38 25.21
C LEU A 214 -6.47 -2.93 26.59
N ALA A 215 -5.91 -1.86 27.15
CA ALA A 215 -6.32 -1.33 28.44
C ALA A 215 -7.83 -1.04 28.52
N THR A 216 -8.41 -0.53 27.44
CA THR A 216 -9.83 -0.17 27.34
C THR A 216 -10.72 -1.40 27.25
N ILE A 217 -10.29 -2.42 26.51
CA ILE A 217 -11.11 -3.61 26.23
C ILE A 217 -10.75 -4.84 27.08
N LYS A 218 -9.74 -4.77 27.95
CA LYS A 218 -9.16 -5.93 28.64
C LYS A 218 -10.20 -6.78 29.36
N LYS A 219 -11.10 -6.15 30.10
CA LYS A 219 -12.15 -6.82 30.88
C LYS A 219 -13.18 -7.53 29.98
N PRO A 220 -13.84 -6.85 29.02
CA PRO A 220 -14.73 -7.52 28.07
C PRO A 220 -14.01 -8.61 27.27
N PHE A 221 -12.80 -8.34 26.78
CA PHE A 221 -12.06 -9.30 25.97
C PHE A 221 -11.69 -10.56 26.77
N LYS A 222 -11.30 -10.41 28.04
CA LYS A 222 -11.05 -11.56 28.93
C LYS A 222 -12.29 -12.47 29.09
N ARG A 223 -13.51 -11.91 29.04
CA ARG A 223 -14.74 -12.72 29.11
C ARG A 223 -14.92 -13.56 27.83
N LEU A 224 -14.65 -12.98 26.66
CA LEU A 224 -14.66 -13.69 25.39
C LEU A 224 -13.60 -14.80 25.37
N ILE A 225 -12.37 -14.50 25.80
CA ILE A 225 -11.29 -15.48 25.87
C ILE A 225 -11.63 -16.66 26.79
N LYS A 226 -12.27 -16.41 27.93
CA LYS A 226 -12.72 -17.48 28.83
C LYS A 226 -13.76 -18.39 28.19
N ARG A 227 -14.72 -17.82 27.45
CA ARG A 227 -15.70 -18.60 26.67
C ARG A 227 -15.01 -19.43 25.61
N ALA A 228 -14.10 -18.83 24.85
CA ALA A 228 -13.33 -19.51 23.83
C ALA A 228 -12.53 -20.68 24.41
N TYR A 229 -11.83 -20.47 25.54
CA TYR A 229 -11.05 -21.53 26.21
C TYR A 229 -11.90 -22.74 26.58
N ALA A 230 -13.15 -22.54 27.01
CA ALA A 230 -14.04 -23.62 27.44
C ALA A 230 -14.50 -24.52 26.29
N ILE A 231 -14.51 -24.02 25.05
CA ILE A 231 -14.95 -24.74 23.85
C ILE A 231 -13.79 -25.23 22.98
N GLN A 232 -12.55 -24.93 23.35
CA GLN A 232 -11.38 -25.38 22.58
C GLN A 232 -11.20 -26.89 22.70
N PRO A 233 -10.86 -27.58 21.60
CA PRO A 233 -10.63 -29.01 21.62
C PRO A 233 -9.26 -29.30 22.22
N SER A 234 -9.06 -30.55 22.61
CA SER A 234 -7.84 -31.01 23.28
C SER A 234 -6.57 -30.68 22.52
N GLU A 235 -6.58 -30.79 21.19
CA GLU A 235 -5.41 -30.66 20.34
C GLU A 235 -4.87 -29.23 20.36
N ILE A 236 -5.75 -28.22 20.32
CA ILE A 236 -5.36 -26.81 20.41
C ILE A 236 -4.85 -26.50 21.82
N LEU A 237 -5.54 -27.00 22.86
CA LEU A 237 -5.11 -26.76 24.23
C LEU A 237 -3.75 -27.41 24.53
N GLN A 238 -3.41 -28.54 23.90
CA GLN A 238 -2.12 -29.20 24.06
C GLN A 238 -0.95 -28.33 23.60
N VAL A 239 -1.14 -27.48 22.57
CA VAL A 239 -0.12 -26.51 22.12
C VAL A 239 0.33 -25.61 23.28
N PHE A 240 -0.60 -25.21 24.15
CA PHE A 240 -0.32 -24.37 25.31
C PHE A 240 0.12 -25.18 26.55
N SER A 241 0.42 -26.47 26.42
CA SER A 241 1.03 -27.28 27.50
C SER A 241 2.54 -27.02 27.62
N GLU A 242 3.18 -26.59 26.54
CA GLU A 242 4.60 -26.22 26.48
C GLU A 242 4.77 -24.70 26.45
N LYS A 243 5.97 -24.21 26.78
CA LYS A 243 6.25 -22.76 26.79
C LYS A 243 6.52 -22.21 25.40
N GLU A 244 6.74 -23.09 24.44
CA GLU A 244 7.05 -22.73 23.06
C GLU A 244 6.63 -23.86 22.14
N THR A 245 6.42 -23.54 20.88
CA THR A 245 6.19 -24.53 19.82
C THR A 245 7.43 -24.65 18.96
N TRP A 246 7.75 -25.87 18.57
CA TRP A 246 8.88 -26.13 17.67
C TRP A 246 8.74 -25.39 16.33
N CYS A 247 9.88 -25.04 15.75
CA CYS A 247 9.99 -24.33 14.50
C CYS A 247 10.89 -25.12 13.55
N ASP A 248 10.33 -25.65 12.46
CA ASP A 248 11.16 -26.13 11.36
C ASP A 248 11.70 -24.92 10.61
N ARG A 249 12.95 -24.56 10.87
CA ARG A 249 13.62 -23.44 10.18
C ARG A 249 13.93 -23.75 8.72
N THR A 250 13.76 -24.99 8.26
CA THR A 250 13.99 -25.40 6.86
C THR A 250 12.73 -25.34 6.01
N ASP A 251 11.56 -25.16 6.61
CA ASP A 251 10.31 -24.99 5.90
C ASP A 251 10.20 -23.53 5.37
N PRO A 252 10.20 -23.32 4.04
CA PRO A 252 10.07 -21.98 3.46
C PRO A 252 8.72 -21.33 3.80
N GLU A 253 7.72 -22.08 4.25
CA GLU A 253 6.46 -21.51 4.75
C GLU A 253 6.60 -20.90 6.15
N ASN A 254 7.47 -21.43 7.01
CA ASN A 254 7.75 -20.88 8.34
C ASN A 254 8.68 -19.66 8.29
N GLN A 255 9.46 -19.50 7.20
CA GLN A 255 10.31 -18.33 6.94
C GLN A 255 9.55 -17.15 6.31
N ARG A 256 8.32 -17.38 5.81
CA ARG A 256 7.46 -16.37 5.18
C ARG A 256 6.50 -15.68 6.17
N ILE A 257 6.61 -16.00 7.46
CA ILE A 257 5.77 -15.51 8.56
C ILE A 257 6.50 -14.43 9.34
#